data_AF-I1KR74-F1
#
_entry.id   AF-I1KR74-F1
#
_cell.length_a   1.000
_cell.length_b   1.000
_cell.length_c   1.000
_cell.angle_alpha   90.00
_cell.angle_beta   90.00
_cell.angle_gamma   90.00
#
_symmetry.space_group_name_H-M   'P 1'
#
loop_
_entity.id
_entity.type
_entity.pdbx_description
1 polymer ?
#
loop_
_entity_poly.entity_id
_entity_poly.type
_entity_poly.pdbx_seq_one_letter_code
_entity_poly.pdbx_strand_id
1 'polypeptide(L)'
;MPSTENQGFSLSFSSFGRSIFGVGQEQVHSVEASNESDSCNLELGSFQKRVTDRFQDLSVASDEQFLSIDWIQKLLGAFICCQEEFRAILLNNKEQVTKPPLDRMISEFFERSVKALDICNASRDGIEKIRTWQKHLEIVFCALGSSKRALTEGHFRRARKALMDLALAMLDEKESGSVFSQRNRSFGRHNSGKDHHSSSGHSRSHSWSVSRSWSAAKQLQSIANNLVPPRATEVAATSGLATPVYTMNCILLIVLWTLVAAIPCQDRGLNIHFSVPRQLSWSTPVTSLHERITEESKKRERQNSNGLLKEIYQVEISSRRLTDLIDSAQFPLADDQKTEVERNVMELMRVCEAFRNGSDPLERQVREVFQKIMACRTEGLDYLGTPSHTEQ
;
A
#
# COMPACT_ATOMS: atom_id res chain seq x y z
N MET A 1 47.98 29.77 59.83
CA MET A 1 47.42 30.77 58.88
C MET A 1 48.56 31.62 58.35
N PRO A 2 48.49 32.15 57.11
CA PRO A 2 47.39 32.10 56.11
C PRO A 2 47.69 31.06 54.98
N SER A 3 46.73 30.37 54.35
CA SER A 3 45.61 30.78 53.48
C SER A 3 46.07 31.50 52.21
N THR A 4 45.86 30.92 51.02
CA THR A 4 44.85 31.36 50.02
C THR A 4 44.83 30.37 48.86
N GLU A 5 43.64 29.84 48.57
CA GLU A 5 43.30 29.10 47.36
C GLU A 5 43.35 30.05 46.15
N ASN A 6 43.87 29.59 45.02
CA ASN A 6 43.63 30.25 43.74
C ASN A 6 43.21 29.21 42.71
N GLN A 7 41.93 29.28 42.35
CA GLN A 7 41.34 28.52 41.24
C GLN A 7 41.81 29.13 39.92
N GLY A 8 42.33 28.29 39.03
CA GLY A 8 42.72 28.65 37.68
C GLY A 8 42.53 27.46 36.75
N PHE A 9 41.28 27.26 36.33
CA PHE A 9 40.93 26.37 35.23
C PHE A 9 41.19 27.08 33.90
N SER A 10 42.05 26.53 33.06
CA SER A 10 41.79 26.35 31.62
C SER A 10 42.98 25.62 30.98
N LEU A 11 42.81 24.31 30.83
CA LEU A 11 43.60 23.45 29.95
C LEU A 11 43.18 23.74 28.51
N SER A 12 44.12 24.17 27.67
CA SER A 12 44.08 23.94 26.23
C SER A 12 45.50 23.86 25.72
N PHE A 13 45.98 22.63 25.64
CA PHE A 13 47.25 22.26 25.06
C PHE A 13 47.21 22.55 23.55
N SER A 14 47.79 23.67 23.17
CA SER A 14 48.23 23.94 21.81
C SER A 14 49.49 23.11 21.51
N SER A 15 49.34 21.96 20.84
CA SER A 15 50.50 21.25 20.27
C SER A 15 50.61 21.58 18.79
N PHE A 16 51.70 22.29 18.48
CA PHE A 16 52.20 22.65 17.17
C PHE A 16 52.50 21.42 16.30
N GLY A 17 51.79 21.26 15.19
CA GLY A 17 52.16 20.38 14.08
C GLY A 17 52.42 21.21 12.83
N ARG A 18 53.70 21.37 12.48
CA ARG A 18 54.19 22.20 11.37
C ARG A 18 53.67 21.71 10.01
N SER A 19 53.04 22.61 9.26
CA SER A 19 52.82 22.46 7.81
C SER A 19 54.04 23.00 7.07
N ILE A 20 54.69 22.14 6.29
CA ILE A 20 55.79 22.50 5.38
C ILE A 20 55.16 23.00 4.09
N PHE A 21 55.40 24.28 3.82
CA PHE A 21 54.97 25.04 2.64
C PHE A 21 55.27 24.32 1.31
N GLY A 22 54.21 23.80 0.67
CA GLY A 22 54.13 23.68 -0.79
C GLY A 22 53.46 24.94 -1.33
N VAL A 23 54.26 25.95 -1.65
CA VAL A 23 53.82 27.17 -2.34
C VAL A 23 53.62 26.83 -3.81
N GLY A 24 52.41 27.08 -4.31
CA GLY A 24 52.16 27.29 -5.73
C GLY A 24 51.30 26.24 -6.42
N GLN A 25 49.98 26.28 -6.20
CA GLN A 25 49.03 26.21 -7.32
C GLN A 25 47.66 26.77 -6.88
N GLU A 26 47.31 27.91 -7.46
CA GLU A 26 45.98 28.53 -7.56
C GLU A 26 44.80 27.60 -7.23
N GLN A 27 44.28 27.74 -6.00
CA GLN A 27 43.07 27.08 -5.53
C GLN A 27 41.85 27.93 -5.92
N VAL A 28 41.43 27.88 -7.17
CA VAL A 28 40.22 28.60 -7.65
C VAL A 28 39.00 27.66 -7.83
N HIS A 29 39.13 26.34 -7.67
CA HIS A 29 38.00 25.40 -7.80
C HIS A 29 37.46 24.82 -6.48
N SER A 30 37.82 25.35 -5.31
CA SER A 30 37.35 24.78 -4.02
C SER A 30 35.99 25.30 -3.54
N VAL A 31 35.49 26.41 -4.10
CA VAL A 31 34.24 27.04 -3.62
C VAL A 31 33.00 26.39 -4.23
N GLU A 32 33.04 25.96 -5.49
CA GLU A 32 31.89 25.33 -6.17
C GLU A 32 31.57 23.94 -5.60
N ALA A 33 32.57 23.08 -5.40
CA ALA A 33 32.37 21.74 -4.83
C ALA A 33 31.79 21.77 -3.40
N SER A 34 32.14 22.81 -2.62
CA SER A 34 31.61 23.01 -1.27
C SER A 34 30.12 23.36 -1.33
N ASN A 35 29.75 24.33 -2.17
CA ASN A 35 28.37 24.78 -2.33
C ASN A 35 27.45 23.67 -2.88
N GLU A 36 27.92 22.86 -3.83
CA GLU A 36 27.15 21.73 -4.37
C GLU A 36 26.91 20.66 -3.30
N SER A 37 27.92 20.35 -2.49
CA SER A 37 27.80 19.36 -1.40
C SER A 37 26.82 19.83 -0.31
N ASP A 38 26.83 21.12 0.03
CA ASP A 38 25.90 21.71 0.99
C ASP A 38 24.45 21.70 0.46
N SER A 39 24.28 22.01 -0.84
CA SER A 39 22.97 21.97 -1.50
C SER A 39 22.40 20.54 -1.54
N CYS A 40 23.22 19.54 -1.88
CA CYS A 40 22.81 18.13 -1.89
C CYS A 40 22.39 17.68 -0.48
N ASN A 41 23.20 17.97 0.55
CA ASN A 41 22.87 17.63 1.93
C ASN A 41 21.56 18.27 2.41
N LEU A 42 21.28 19.52 2.00
CA LEU A 42 20.03 20.21 2.30
C LEU A 42 18.83 19.58 1.59
N GLU A 43 18.96 19.17 0.33
CA GLU A 43 17.93 18.45 -0.44
C GLU A 43 17.58 17.13 0.26
N LEU A 44 18.60 16.34 0.64
CA LEU A 44 18.41 15.05 1.30
C LEU A 44 17.77 15.21 2.68
N GLY A 45 18.23 16.15 3.49
CA GLY A 45 17.63 16.46 4.79
C GLY A 45 16.17 16.91 4.68
N SER A 46 15.86 17.73 3.67
CA SER A 46 14.50 18.19 3.41
C SER A 46 13.57 17.06 2.99
N PHE A 47 14.06 16.12 2.17
CA PHE A 47 13.32 14.92 1.79
C PHE A 47 12.98 14.05 3.01
N GLN A 48 13.96 13.74 3.85
CA GLN A 48 13.75 12.95 5.07
C GLN A 48 12.71 13.62 6.00
N LYS A 49 12.78 14.95 6.14
CA LYS A 49 11.80 15.72 6.90
C LYS A 49 10.40 15.62 6.30
N ARG A 50 10.22 15.82 4.98
CA ARG A 50 8.90 15.73 4.33
C ARG A 50 8.31 14.33 4.41
N VAL A 51 9.12 13.28 4.30
CA VAL A 51 8.66 11.90 4.56
C VAL A 51 8.16 11.77 6.00
N THR A 52 8.89 12.34 6.96
CA THR A 52 8.50 12.33 8.38
C THR A 52 7.15 13.02 8.59
N ASP A 53 7.00 14.24 8.10
CA ASP A 53 5.78 15.04 8.28
C ASP A 53 4.57 14.33 7.67
N ARG A 54 4.69 13.81 6.44
CA ARG A 54 3.60 13.09 5.75
C ARG A 54 3.14 11.84 6.50
N PHE A 55 4.08 11.05 7.01
CA PHE A 55 3.73 9.83 7.75
C PHE A 55 3.31 10.12 9.20
N GLN A 56 3.77 11.22 9.79
CA GLN A 56 3.29 11.71 11.06
C GLN A 56 1.80 12.06 10.96
N ASP A 57 1.39 12.82 9.93
CA ASP A 57 -0.01 13.19 9.69
C ASP A 57 -0.91 11.96 9.52
N LEU A 58 -0.42 10.91 8.87
CA LEU A 58 -1.15 9.63 8.73
C LEU A 58 -1.25 8.86 10.05
N SER A 59 -0.21 8.91 10.88
CA SER A 59 -0.12 8.17 12.15
C SER A 59 -1.12 8.68 13.20
N VAL A 60 -1.41 9.98 13.19
CA VAL A 60 -2.31 10.64 14.16
C VAL A 60 -3.79 10.56 13.79
N ALA A 61 -4.14 9.87 12.69
CA ALA A 61 -5.52 9.70 12.27
C ALA A 61 -6.40 9.11 13.40
N SER A 62 -7.63 9.57 13.55
CA SER A 62 -8.55 9.01 14.54
C SER A 62 -8.94 7.56 14.19
N ASP A 63 -9.36 6.78 15.17
CA ASP A 63 -9.86 5.41 14.94
C ASP A 63 -11.06 5.36 13.99
N GLU A 64 -11.81 6.46 13.89
CA GLU A 64 -12.93 6.58 12.95
C GLU A 64 -12.46 6.73 11.49
N GLN A 65 -11.32 7.37 11.25
CA GLN A 65 -10.80 7.60 9.90
C GLN A 65 -9.81 6.53 9.47
N PHE A 66 -9.11 5.92 10.42
CA PHE A 66 -8.05 4.94 10.16
C PHE A 66 -8.54 3.77 9.32
N LEU A 67 -7.76 3.40 8.30
CA LEU A 67 -8.08 2.35 7.33
C LEU A 67 -9.44 2.51 6.61
N SER A 68 -10.00 3.73 6.56
CA SER A 68 -11.07 4.07 5.62
C SER A 68 -10.54 4.23 4.19
N ILE A 69 -11.43 4.25 3.21
CA ILE A 69 -11.06 4.53 1.81
C ILE A 69 -10.36 5.90 1.70
N ASP A 70 -10.82 6.91 2.43
CA ASP A 70 -10.21 8.24 2.46
C ASP A 70 -8.78 8.21 3.05
N TRP A 71 -8.58 7.46 4.13
CA TRP A 71 -7.26 7.33 4.74
C TRP A 71 -6.28 6.58 3.83
N ILE A 72 -6.72 5.53 3.13
CA ILE A 72 -5.89 4.85 2.13
C ILE A 72 -5.54 5.80 0.98
N GLN A 73 -6.48 6.64 0.53
CA GLN A 73 -6.19 7.66 -0.47
C GLN A 73 -5.12 8.66 0.01
N LYS A 74 -5.20 9.11 1.27
CA LYS A 74 -4.15 9.98 1.85
C LYS A 74 -2.78 9.28 1.90
N LEU A 75 -2.74 8.00 2.25
CA LEU A 75 -1.52 7.19 2.24
C LEU A 75 -0.91 7.10 0.85
N LEU A 76 -1.72 6.81 -0.18
CA LEU A 76 -1.24 6.72 -1.56
C LEU A 76 -0.79 8.10 -2.08
N GLY A 77 -1.49 9.18 -1.75
CA GLY A 77 -1.08 10.54 -2.06
C GLY A 77 0.26 10.92 -1.42
N ALA A 78 0.48 10.54 -0.15
CA ALA A 78 1.77 10.73 0.52
C ALA A 78 2.89 9.95 -0.17
N PHE A 79 2.63 8.69 -0.55
CA PHE A 79 3.58 7.87 -1.31
C PHE A 79 3.93 8.50 -2.66
N ILE A 80 2.94 8.97 -3.43
CA ILE A 80 3.15 9.61 -4.73
C ILE A 80 4.11 10.80 -4.58
N CYS A 81 3.87 11.67 -3.59
CA CYS A 81 4.75 12.81 -3.33
C CYS A 81 6.18 12.36 -3.00
N CYS A 82 6.35 11.36 -2.11
CA CYS A 82 7.67 10.83 -1.78
C CYS A 82 8.38 10.23 -3.01
N GLN A 83 7.64 9.51 -3.86
CA GLN A 83 8.15 8.89 -5.08
C GLN A 83 8.62 9.94 -6.09
N GLU A 84 7.87 11.03 -6.27
CA GLU A 84 8.25 12.12 -7.17
C GLU A 84 9.46 12.91 -6.68
N GLU A 85 9.50 13.23 -5.39
CA GLU A 85 10.66 13.89 -4.78
C GLU A 85 11.91 13.02 -4.86
N PHE A 86 11.78 11.71 -4.59
CA PHE A 86 12.89 10.78 -4.73
C PHE A 86 13.37 10.67 -6.18
N ARG A 87 12.45 10.60 -7.14
CA ARG A 87 12.79 10.62 -8.57
C ARG A 87 13.56 11.89 -8.93
N ALA A 88 13.17 13.05 -8.42
CA ALA A 88 13.89 14.31 -8.62
C ALA A 88 15.31 14.26 -8.03
N ILE A 89 15.49 13.72 -6.82
CA ILE A 89 16.82 13.52 -6.21
C ILE A 89 17.71 12.66 -7.10
N LEU A 90 17.19 11.55 -7.64
CA LEU A 90 17.95 10.70 -8.56
C LEU A 90 18.33 11.44 -9.85
N LEU A 91 17.41 12.26 -10.39
CA LEU A 91 17.63 13.06 -11.58
C LEU A 91 18.69 14.15 -11.38
N ASN A 92 18.73 14.77 -10.21
CA ASN A 92 19.70 15.81 -9.86
C ASN A 92 21.10 15.24 -9.63
N ASN A 93 21.20 13.95 -9.27
CA ASN A 93 22.45 13.30 -8.90
C ASN A 93 22.85 12.14 -9.86
N LYS A 94 22.48 12.24 -11.14
CA LYS A 94 22.69 11.17 -12.16
C LYS A 94 24.11 10.60 -12.18
N GLU A 95 25.12 11.46 -12.09
CA GLU A 95 26.53 11.03 -12.12
C GLU A 95 26.93 10.16 -10.93
N GLN A 96 26.30 10.34 -9.78
CA GLN A 96 26.51 9.48 -8.62
C GLN A 96 25.70 8.18 -8.76
N VAL A 97 24.49 8.27 -9.31
CA VAL A 97 23.58 7.11 -9.51
C VAL A 97 24.21 6.02 -10.38
N THR A 98 25.02 6.38 -11.37
CA THR A 98 25.71 5.42 -12.24
C THR A 98 27.00 4.85 -11.64
N LYS A 99 27.47 5.35 -10.49
CA LYS A 99 28.72 4.93 -9.85
C LYS A 99 28.46 3.89 -8.76
N PRO A 100 29.36 2.90 -8.58
CA PRO A 100 29.29 1.99 -7.46
C PRO A 100 29.59 2.69 -6.13
N PRO A 101 28.92 2.31 -5.02
CA PRO A 101 27.96 1.19 -4.90
C PRO A 101 26.49 1.58 -5.15
N LEU A 102 26.21 2.84 -5.52
CA LEU A 102 24.84 3.36 -5.62
C LEU A 102 24.07 2.72 -6.78
N ASP A 103 24.74 2.48 -7.90
CA ASP A 103 24.21 1.77 -9.09
C ASP A 103 23.50 0.46 -8.73
N ARG A 104 24.10 -0.35 -7.85
CA ARG A 104 23.57 -1.62 -7.36
C ARG A 104 22.36 -1.41 -6.46
N MET A 105 22.45 -0.49 -5.51
CA MET A 105 21.34 -0.17 -4.60
C MET A 105 20.09 0.29 -5.37
N ILE A 106 20.29 1.11 -6.42
CA ILE A 106 19.22 1.58 -7.29
C ILE A 106 18.68 0.44 -8.17
N SER A 107 19.55 -0.41 -8.70
CA SER A 107 19.15 -1.60 -9.48
C SER A 107 18.25 -2.53 -8.67
N GLU A 108 18.60 -2.80 -7.41
CA GLU A 108 17.77 -3.59 -6.50
C GLU A 108 16.42 -2.91 -6.18
N PHE A 109 16.42 -1.59 -5.98
CA PHE A 109 15.17 -0.82 -5.82
C PHE A 109 14.26 -0.97 -7.04
N PHE A 110 14.81 -0.95 -8.26
CA PHE A 110 14.04 -1.15 -9.50
C PHE A 110 13.60 -2.59 -9.72
N GLU A 111 14.31 -3.58 -9.20
CA GLU A 111 13.82 -4.97 -9.14
C GLU A 111 12.60 -5.07 -8.20
N ARG A 112 12.67 -4.47 -7.00
CA ARG A 112 11.54 -4.39 -6.06
C ARG A 112 10.36 -3.62 -6.65
N SER A 113 10.63 -2.60 -7.47
CA SER A 113 9.60 -1.84 -8.18
C SER A 113 8.77 -2.72 -9.12
N VAL A 114 9.34 -3.74 -9.78
CA VAL A 114 8.54 -4.67 -10.61
C VAL A 114 7.50 -5.42 -9.77
N LYS A 115 7.91 -5.90 -8.59
CA LYS A 115 7.04 -6.59 -7.63
C LYS A 115 5.95 -5.66 -7.11
N ALA A 116 6.27 -4.38 -6.93
CA ALA A 116 5.31 -3.35 -6.54
C ALA A 116 4.21 -3.14 -7.59
N LEU A 117 4.55 -3.19 -8.88
CA LEU A 117 3.58 -3.06 -9.98
C LEU A 117 2.60 -4.23 -10.01
N ASP A 118 3.05 -5.45 -9.74
CA ASP A 118 2.18 -6.62 -9.59
C ASP A 118 1.17 -6.42 -8.44
N ILE A 119 1.61 -5.85 -7.31
CA ILE A 119 0.72 -5.53 -6.17
C ILE A 119 -0.29 -4.46 -6.57
N CYS A 120 0.11 -3.43 -7.32
CA CYS A 120 -0.82 -2.41 -7.81
C CYS A 120 -1.92 -3.03 -8.71
N ASN A 121 -1.55 -3.95 -9.61
CA ASN A 121 -2.51 -4.68 -10.44
C ASN A 121 -3.47 -5.53 -9.59
N ALA A 122 -2.95 -6.28 -8.62
CA ALA A 122 -3.77 -7.07 -7.71
C ALA A 122 -4.69 -6.21 -6.83
N SER A 123 -4.24 -5.01 -6.46
CA SER A 123 -5.05 -4.04 -5.71
C SER A 123 -6.19 -3.50 -6.57
N ARG A 124 -5.94 -3.22 -7.85
CA ARG A 124 -6.97 -2.85 -8.82
C ARG A 124 -8.04 -3.95 -8.96
N ASP A 125 -7.62 -5.21 -9.09
CA ASP A 125 -8.56 -6.35 -9.14
C ASP A 125 -9.37 -6.45 -7.84
N GLY A 126 -8.76 -6.20 -6.69
CA GLY A 126 -9.45 -6.13 -5.41
C GLY A 126 -10.49 -5.00 -5.33
N ILE A 127 -10.22 -3.83 -5.92
CA ILE A 127 -11.20 -2.74 -6.03
C ILE A 127 -12.38 -3.16 -6.92
N GLU A 128 -12.14 -3.92 -7.99
CA GLU A 128 -13.23 -4.45 -8.82
C GLU A 128 -14.12 -5.47 -8.09
N LYS A 129 -13.55 -6.26 -7.17
CA LYS A 129 -14.34 -7.10 -6.25
C LYS A 129 -15.25 -6.26 -5.38
N ILE A 130 -14.74 -5.15 -4.81
CA ILE A 130 -15.54 -4.21 -4.00
C ILE A 130 -16.72 -3.66 -4.83
N ARG A 131 -16.51 -3.32 -6.11
CA ARG A 131 -17.62 -2.88 -7.00
C ARG A 131 -18.65 -3.97 -7.24
N THR A 132 -18.23 -5.23 -7.31
CA THR A 132 -19.15 -6.37 -7.43
C THR A 132 -20.00 -6.51 -6.17
N TRP A 133 -19.41 -6.35 -4.98
CA TRP A 133 -20.14 -6.32 -3.72
C TRP A 133 -21.13 -5.16 -3.65
N GLN A 134 -20.73 -3.97 -4.09
CA GLN A 134 -21.62 -2.80 -4.19
C GLN A 134 -22.87 -3.11 -5.01
N LYS A 135 -22.74 -3.78 -6.17
CA LYS A 135 -23.89 -4.17 -7.01
C LYS A 135 -24.87 -5.09 -6.26
N HIS A 136 -24.38 -6.03 -5.45
CA HIS A 136 -25.24 -6.87 -4.62
C HIS A 136 -25.96 -6.07 -3.53
N LEU A 137 -25.27 -5.12 -2.89
CA LEU A 137 -25.87 -4.22 -1.91
C LEU A 137 -26.96 -3.31 -2.51
N GLU A 138 -26.78 -2.85 -3.74
CA GLU A 138 -27.80 -2.08 -4.46
C GLU A 138 -29.08 -2.89 -4.69
N ILE A 139 -28.97 -4.21 -4.97
CA ILE A 139 -30.14 -5.09 -5.09
C ILE A 139 -30.86 -5.23 -3.74
N VAL A 140 -30.13 -5.38 -2.64
CA VAL A 140 -30.70 -5.42 -1.28
C VAL A 140 -31.45 -4.13 -0.99
N PHE A 141 -30.86 -2.98 -1.30
CA PHE A 141 -31.49 -1.68 -1.14
C PHE A 141 -32.74 -1.53 -2.00
N CYS A 142 -32.70 -1.91 -3.28
CA CYS A 142 -33.88 -1.88 -4.15
C CYS A 142 -35.01 -2.77 -3.63
N ALA A 143 -34.68 -3.87 -2.95
CA ALA A 143 -35.65 -4.79 -2.38
C ALA A 143 -36.30 -4.24 -1.09
N LEU A 144 -35.54 -3.58 -0.20
CA LEU A 144 -35.99 -3.21 1.15
C LEU A 144 -36.17 -1.70 1.40
N GLY A 145 -35.59 -0.83 0.57
CA GLY A 145 -35.56 0.63 0.79
C GLY A 145 -36.86 1.37 0.47
N SER A 146 -37.90 0.69 -0.01
CA SER A 146 -39.17 1.33 -0.36
C SER A 146 -40.03 1.65 0.88
N SER A 147 -39.71 2.73 1.60
CA SER A 147 -40.45 3.17 2.81
C SER A 147 -41.95 3.38 2.60
N LYS A 148 -42.39 3.65 1.36
CA LYS A 148 -43.80 3.91 1.02
C LYS A 148 -44.66 2.65 0.87
N ARG A 149 -44.07 1.44 0.84
CA ARG A 149 -44.80 0.19 0.61
C ARG A 149 -44.64 -0.73 1.81
N ALA A 150 -45.70 -1.45 2.16
CA ALA A 150 -45.58 -2.54 3.12
C ALA A 150 -44.57 -3.57 2.60
N LEU A 151 -43.53 -3.86 3.39
CA LEU A 151 -42.57 -4.89 3.06
C LEU A 151 -43.30 -6.24 3.05
N THR A 152 -43.10 -7.00 1.96
CA THR A 152 -43.73 -8.31 1.79
C THR A 152 -42.67 -9.40 1.75
N GLU A 153 -43.10 -10.64 1.98
CA GLU A 153 -42.29 -11.85 1.85
C GLU A 153 -41.47 -11.90 0.53
N GLY A 154 -42.03 -11.41 -0.58
CA GLY A 154 -41.33 -11.34 -1.86
C GLY A 154 -40.11 -10.39 -1.87
N HIS A 155 -40.19 -9.28 -1.13
CA HIS A 155 -39.08 -8.34 -0.98
C HIS A 155 -37.95 -8.97 -0.15
N PHE A 156 -38.31 -9.67 0.93
CA PHE A 156 -37.35 -10.38 1.79
C PHE A 156 -36.65 -11.52 1.04
N ARG A 157 -37.37 -12.30 0.22
CA ARG A 157 -36.76 -13.34 -0.63
C ARG A 157 -35.74 -12.77 -1.62
N ARG A 158 -36.02 -11.62 -2.24
CA ARG A 158 -35.08 -10.95 -3.15
C ARG A 158 -33.84 -10.45 -2.41
N ALA A 159 -34.03 -9.80 -1.26
CA ALA A 159 -32.92 -9.32 -0.42
C ALA A 159 -32.05 -10.48 0.08
N ARG A 160 -32.66 -11.57 0.56
CA ARG A 160 -31.96 -12.80 0.97
C ARG A 160 -31.07 -13.35 -0.14
N LYS A 161 -31.60 -13.46 -1.36
CA LYS A 161 -30.83 -13.94 -2.51
C LYS A 161 -29.61 -13.05 -2.75
N ALA A 162 -29.78 -11.74 -2.75
CA ALA A 162 -28.69 -10.81 -2.98
C ALA A 162 -27.63 -10.83 -1.86
N LEU A 163 -28.04 -10.99 -0.59
CA LEU A 163 -27.14 -11.17 0.55
C LEU A 163 -26.38 -12.50 0.47
N MET A 164 -27.03 -13.57 0.03
CA MET A 164 -26.38 -14.86 -0.20
C MET A 164 -25.36 -14.77 -1.34
N ASP A 165 -25.71 -14.13 -2.46
CA ASP A 165 -24.79 -13.91 -3.58
C ASP A 165 -23.59 -13.03 -3.14
N LEU A 166 -23.83 -11.99 -2.32
CA LEU A 166 -22.79 -11.17 -1.71
C LEU A 166 -21.86 -12.02 -0.83
N ALA A 167 -22.43 -12.82 0.08
CA ALA A 167 -21.66 -13.68 0.97
C ALA A 167 -20.77 -14.65 0.17
N LEU A 168 -21.29 -15.26 -0.89
CA LEU A 168 -20.53 -16.11 -1.80
C LEU A 168 -19.41 -15.34 -2.53
N ALA A 169 -19.67 -14.10 -2.97
CA ALA A 169 -18.67 -13.26 -3.62
C ALA A 169 -17.59 -12.73 -2.66
N MET A 170 -17.85 -12.75 -1.36
CA MET A 170 -16.92 -12.39 -0.28
C MET A 170 -16.15 -13.61 0.28
N LEU A 171 -16.42 -14.82 -0.21
CA LEU A 171 -15.60 -15.99 0.11
C LEU A 171 -14.35 -16.02 -0.77
N ASP A 172 -13.24 -16.52 -0.22
CA ASP A 172 -12.03 -16.71 -1.01
C ASP A 172 -12.19 -17.89 -1.98
N GLU A 173 -11.65 -17.75 -3.20
CA GLU A 173 -11.69 -18.80 -4.22
C GLU A 173 -10.94 -20.06 -3.74
N LYS A 174 -9.92 -19.90 -2.89
CA LYS A 174 -9.07 -21.00 -2.41
C LYS A 174 -9.80 -21.97 -1.48
N GLU A 175 -10.77 -21.49 -0.70
CA GLU A 175 -11.65 -22.35 0.11
C GLU A 175 -12.71 -23.05 -0.75
N SER A 176 -12.99 -22.50 -1.93
CA SER A 176 -14.10 -22.94 -2.76
C SER A 176 -13.77 -24.08 -3.72
N GLY A 177 -12.70 -24.84 -3.44
CA GLY A 177 -12.17 -25.94 -4.26
C GLY A 177 -13.17 -27.05 -4.63
N SER A 178 -14.40 -27.03 -4.10
CA SER A 178 -15.46 -27.98 -4.45
C SER A 178 -16.79 -27.37 -4.92
N VAL A 179 -17.02 -26.05 -4.85
CA VAL A 179 -18.38 -25.49 -5.07
C VAL A 179 -18.52 -24.75 -6.41
N PHE A 180 -17.46 -24.11 -6.92
CA PHE A 180 -17.54 -23.34 -8.18
C PHE A 180 -17.52 -24.17 -9.48
N SER A 181 -17.42 -25.50 -9.42
CA SER A 181 -17.58 -26.34 -10.63
C SER A 181 -19.04 -26.51 -11.06
N GLN A 182 -20.03 -26.12 -10.23
CA GLN A 182 -21.44 -26.21 -10.61
C GLN A 182 -22.07 -24.84 -10.86
N ARG A 183 -22.49 -24.63 -12.11
CA ARG A 183 -23.56 -23.72 -12.58
C ARG A 183 -23.14 -22.44 -13.29
N ASN A 184 -22.30 -22.56 -14.31
CA ASN A 184 -22.56 -21.87 -15.59
C ASN A 184 -23.27 -22.84 -16.54
N ARG A 185 -24.56 -23.12 -16.29
CA ARG A 185 -25.45 -23.68 -17.32
C ARG A 185 -26.11 -22.49 -18.02
N SER A 186 -25.38 -21.87 -18.94
CA SER A 186 -26.00 -21.00 -19.92
C SER A 186 -26.99 -21.83 -20.75
N PHE A 187 -28.19 -21.31 -20.95
CA PHE A 187 -29.18 -21.85 -21.89
C PHE A 187 -28.54 -22.06 -23.26
N GLY A 188 -28.14 -23.29 -23.57
CA GLY A 188 -27.42 -23.65 -24.78
C GLY A 188 -27.74 -25.10 -25.11
N ARG A 189 -28.31 -25.29 -26.29
CA ARG A 189 -28.97 -26.51 -26.77
C ARG A 189 -28.03 -27.73 -26.81
N HIS A 190 -28.66 -28.88 -26.61
CA HIS A 190 -28.28 -30.22 -27.03
C HIS A 190 -27.21 -30.27 -28.14
N ASN A 191 -25.98 -30.65 -27.79
CA ASN A 191 -25.07 -31.30 -28.72
C ASN A 191 -24.82 -32.72 -28.23
N SER A 192 -25.55 -33.65 -28.85
CA SER A 192 -25.17 -35.06 -28.93
C SER A 192 -23.97 -35.15 -29.87
N GLY A 193 -22.80 -35.49 -29.35
CA GLY A 193 -21.59 -35.61 -30.14
C GLY A 193 -20.49 -36.25 -29.32
N LYS A 194 -20.30 -37.55 -29.52
CA LYS A 194 -19.10 -38.30 -29.13
C LYS A 194 -17.86 -37.50 -29.53
N ASP A 195 -16.99 -37.23 -28.57
CA ASP A 195 -15.54 -37.45 -28.65
C ASP A 195 -14.88 -37.00 -27.33
N HIS A 196 -14.52 -38.00 -26.52
CA HIS A 196 -13.87 -37.84 -25.23
C HIS A 196 -12.38 -37.58 -25.39
N HIS A 197 -11.98 -36.38 -25.82
CA HIS A 197 -10.65 -35.83 -25.52
C HIS A 197 -10.75 -34.32 -25.35
N SER A 198 -11.59 -33.84 -24.42
CA SER A 198 -11.51 -32.45 -23.96
C SER A 198 -10.26 -32.30 -23.10
N SER A 199 -9.14 -32.06 -23.77
CA SER A 199 -8.07 -31.26 -23.18
C SER A 199 -8.72 -30.05 -22.51
N SER A 200 -8.30 -29.77 -21.28
CA SER A 200 -8.71 -28.63 -20.48
C SER A 200 -8.38 -27.35 -21.25
N GLY A 201 -9.29 -26.96 -22.13
CA GLY A 201 -9.23 -25.76 -22.93
C GLY A 201 -9.41 -24.58 -22.00
N HIS A 202 -8.29 -24.13 -21.44
CA HIS A 202 -8.18 -22.86 -20.77
C HIS A 202 -8.68 -21.79 -21.74
N SER A 203 -9.94 -21.38 -21.60
CA SER A 203 -10.43 -20.16 -22.21
C SER A 203 -9.55 -19.06 -21.62
N ARG A 204 -8.53 -18.66 -22.37
CA ARG A 204 -7.71 -17.49 -22.10
C ARG A 204 -8.64 -16.28 -22.22
N SER A 205 -9.43 -16.01 -21.20
CA SER A 205 -9.95 -14.67 -21.02
C SER A 205 -8.73 -13.79 -20.86
N HIS A 206 -8.53 -12.86 -21.78
CA HIS A 206 -7.54 -11.79 -21.65
C HIS A 206 -7.90 -10.80 -20.52
N SER A 207 -8.63 -11.25 -19.48
CA SER A 207 -8.68 -10.49 -18.25
C SER A 207 -7.27 -10.44 -17.70
N TRP A 208 -6.80 -9.24 -17.40
CA TRP A 208 -5.59 -8.96 -16.62
C TRP A 208 -5.71 -9.47 -15.17
N SER A 209 -6.33 -10.64 -14.98
CA SER A 209 -6.45 -11.29 -13.69
C SER A 209 -5.15 -11.98 -13.35
N VAL A 210 -4.74 -11.84 -12.10
CA VAL A 210 -3.55 -12.51 -11.59
C VAL A 210 -3.76 -14.03 -11.51
N SER A 211 -2.70 -14.82 -11.74
CA SER A 211 -2.78 -16.28 -11.68
C SER A 211 -3.16 -16.77 -10.29
N ARG A 212 -3.87 -17.91 -10.19
CA ARG A 212 -4.22 -18.54 -8.89
C ARG A 212 -3.01 -18.91 -8.02
N SER A 213 -1.82 -18.99 -8.60
CA SER A 213 -0.57 -19.26 -7.91
C SER A 213 0.15 -18.01 -7.39
N TRP A 214 -0.31 -16.83 -7.80
CA TRP A 214 0.23 -15.56 -7.33
C TRP A 214 -0.18 -15.30 -5.88
N SER A 215 0.67 -14.57 -5.17
CA SER A 215 0.50 -14.31 -3.75
C SER A 215 1.02 -12.92 -3.41
N ALA A 216 0.15 -12.09 -2.84
CA ALA A 216 0.53 -10.78 -2.36
C ALA A 216 1.60 -10.90 -1.26
N ALA A 217 1.45 -11.88 -0.35
CA ALA A 217 2.44 -12.18 0.68
C ALA A 217 3.82 -12.48 0.11
N LYS A 218 3.92 -13.31 -0.94
CA LYS A 218 5.21 -13.64 -1.56
C LYS A 218 5.85 -12.42 -2.22
N GLN A 219 5.06 -11.56 -2.86
CA GLN A 219 5.56 -10.31 -3.44
C GLN A 219 6.10 -9.37 -2.35
N LEU A 220 5.36 -9.20 -1.25
CA LEU A 220 5.80 -8.40 -0.10
C LEU A 220 7.06 -8.97 0.55
N GLN A 221 7.13 -10.29 0.76
CA GLN A 221 8.33 -10.94 1.30
C GLN A 221 9.55 -10.73 0.38
N SER A 222 9.33 -10.77 -0.94
CA SER A 222 10.38 -10.56 -1.93
C SER A 222 10.84 -9.09 -2.02
N ILE A 223 9.96 -8.13 -1.70
CA ILE A 223 10.34 -6.72 -1.53
C ILE A 223 11.12 -6.51 -0.23
N ALA A 224 10.65 -7.11 0.86
CA ALA A 224 11.29 -7.03 2.19
C ALA A 224 12.63 -7.77 2.27
N ASN A 225 12.89 -8.69 1.33
CA ASN A 225 14.14 -9.45 1.32
C ASN A 225 15.35 -8.53 1.11
N ASN A 226 16.39 -8.75 1.93
CA ASN A 226 17.63 -7.97 1.92
C ASN A 226 17.44 -6.45 2.11
N LEU A 227 16.36 -6.01 2.78
CA LEU A 227 16.17 -4.60 3.11
C LEU A 227 17.00 -4.21 4.34
N VAL A 228 18.29 -3.91 4.13
CA VAL A 228 19.24 -3.59 5.21
C VAL A 228 19.56 -2.09 5.23
N PRO A 229 19.60 -1.44 6.41
CA PRO A 229 20.05 -0.06 6.51
C PRO A 229 21.47 0.13 5.97
N PRO A 230 21.75 1.22 5.24
CA PRO A 230 23.08 1.48 4.70
C PRO A 230 24.07 1.75 5.83
N ARG A 231 25.28 1.19 5.70
CA ARG A 231 26.37 1.41 6.65
C ARG A 231 26.92 2.82 6.50
N ALA A 232 27.51 3.37 7.58
CA ALA A 232 28.14 4.70 7.54
C ALA A 232 29.16 4.84 6.39
N THR A 233 29.88 3.77 6.05
CA THR A 233 30.82 3.74 4.92
C THR A 233 30.12 3.84 3.56
N GLU A 234 28.94 3.23 3.40
CA GLU A 234 28.15 3.29 2.17
C GLU A 234 27.49 4.67 2.02
N VAL A 235 27.02 5.25 3.13
CA VAL A 235 26.50 6.61 3.16
C VAL A 235 27.59 7.60 2.73
N ALA A 236 28.80 7.49 3.29
CA ALA A 236 29.92 8.34 2.89
C ALA A 236 30.33 8.14 1.42
N ALA A 237 30.39 6.87 0.95
CA ALA A 237 30.76 6.55 -0.43
C ALA A 237 29.74 7.03 -1.47
N THR A 238 28.48 7.22 -1.09
CA THR A 238 27.38 7.65 -1.97
C THR A 238 26.97 9.10 -1.75
N SER A 239 27.80 9.90 -1.06
CA SER A 239 27.50 11.30 -0.73
C SER A 239 26.11 11.47 -0.06
N GLY A 240 25.73 10.51 0.80
CA GLY A 240 24.45 10.51 1.50
C GLY A 240 23.29 9.82 0.77
N LEU A 241 23.39 9.59 -0.56
CA LEU A 241 22.30 9.09 -1.41
C LEU A 241 21.82 7.67 -1.07
N ALA A 242 22.63 6.84 -0.40
CA ALA A 242 22.15 5.55 0.10
C ALA A 242 20.96 5.69 1.08
N THR A 243 20.88 6.81 1.81
CA THR A 243 19.82 7.07 2.81
C THR A 243 18.43 7.26 2.19
N PRO A 244 18.20 8.16 1.20
CA PRO A 244 16.90 8.27 0.53
C PRO A 244 16.54 6.99 -0.24
N VAL A 245 17.50 6.25 -0.79
CA VAL A 245 17.23 4.94 -1.43
C VAL A 245 16.69 3.94 -0.42
N TYR A 246 17.33 3.78 0.72
CA TYR A 246 16.83 2.91 1.80
C TYR A 246 15.47 3.38 2.32
N THR A 247 15.30 4.69 2.48
CA THR A 247 14.03 5.31 2.89
C THR A 247 12.92 4.92 1.93
N MET A 248 13.11 5.13 0.63
CA MET A 248 12.08 4.81 -0.36
C MET A 248 11.81 3.33 -0.49
N ASN A 249 12.81 2.46 -0.31
CA ASN A 249 12.60 1.02 -0.19
C ASN A 249 11.64 0.68 0.97
N CYS A 250 11.84 1.30 2.14
CA CYS A 250 10.98 1.08 3.31
C CYS A 250 9.57 1.65 3.10
N ILE A 251 9.48 2.86 2.54
CA ILE A 251 8.20 3.52 2.24
C ILE A 251 7.41 2.75 1.18
N LEU A 252 8.06 2.24 0.13
CA LEU A 252 7.46 1.34 -0.85
C LEU A 252 6.89 0.09 -0.18
N LEU A 253 7.69 -0.59 0.66
CA LEU A 253 7.26 -1.80 1.36
C LEU A 253 6.04 -1.55 2.25
N ILE A 254 6.09 -0.54 3.13
CA ILE A 254 5.02 -0.33 4.11
C ILE A 254 3.71 0.12 3.45
N VAL A 255 3.78 0.94 2.40
CA VAL A 255 2.59 1.41 1.66
C VAL A 255 1.94 0.24 0.92
N LEU A 256 2.71 -0.60 0.23
CA LEU A 256 2.18 -1.76 -0.47
C LEU A 256 1.66 -2.82 0.49
N TRP A 257 2.35 -3.05 1.61
CA TRP A 257 1.86 -3.95 2.66
C TRP A 257 0.53 -3.45 3.23
N THR A 258 0.41 -2.15 3.51
CA THR A 258 -0.84 -1.55 3.98
C THR A 258 -1.95 -1.68 2.93
N LEU A 259 -1.63 -1.48 1.65
CA LEU A 259 -2.58 -1.63 0.55
C LEU A 259 -3.10 -3.07 0.44
N VAL A 260 -2.20 -4.05 0.53
CA VAL A 260 -2.53 -5.49 0.56
C VAL A 260 -3.34 -5.85 1.79
N ALA A 261 -3.08 -5.23 2.94
CA ALA A 261 -3.85 -5.44 4.15
C ALA A 261 -5.28 -4.88 4.02
N ALA A 262 -5.42 -3.70 3.41
CA ALA A 262 -6.68 -2.98 3.30
C ALA A 262 -7.62 -3.60 2.24
N ILE A 263 -7.11 -3.95 1.06
CA ILE A 263 -7.90 -4.36 -0.12
C ILE A 263 -7.99 -5.90 -0.23
N PRO A 264 -9.08 -6.49 -0.75
CA PRO A 264 -9.24 -7.93 -0.97
C PRO A 264 -8.32 -8.49 -2.08
N CYS A 265 -7.03 -8.61 -1.77
CA CYS A 265 -6.04 -9.27 -2.62
C CYS A 265 -5.94 -10.78 -2.34
N GLN A 266 -5.38 -11.54 -3.28
CA GLN A 266 -5.11 -12.97 -3.11
C GLN A 266 -3.93 -13.19 -2.13
N ASP A 267 -4.11 -14.10 -1.17
CA ASP A 267 -3.07 -14.56 -0.23
C ASP A 267 -2.38 -13.42 0.55
N ARG A 268 -3.17 -12.69 1.34
CA ARG A 268 -2.78 -11.50 2.14
C ARG A 268 -2.01 -11.84 3.43
N GLY A 269 -0.96 -12.65 3.33
CA GLY A 269 -0.05 -12.84 4.47
C GLY A 269 0.54 -11.51 4.93
N LEU A 270 0.12 -11.03 6.10
CA LEU A 270 0.57 -9.76 6.69
C LEU A 270 1.82 -9.91 7.57
N ASN A 271 2.34 -11.13 7.70
CA ASN A 271 3.52 -11.45 8.49
C ASN A 271 4.81 -10.98 7.79
N ILE A 272 5.04 -9.67 7.77
CA ILE A 272 6.33 -9.09 7.40
C ILE A 272 7.07 -8.64 8.67
N HIS A 273 8.37 -8.89 8.73
CA HIS A 273 9.20 -8.32 9.79
C HIS A 273 9.67 -6.93 9.36
N PHE A 274 9.01 -5.88 9.87
CA PHE A 274 9.38 -4.49 9.59
C PHE A 274 10.16 -3.90 10.77
N SER A 275 11.46 -3.69 10.59
CA SER A 275 12.35 -3.10 11.60
C SER A 275 13.24 -2.05 10.95
N VAL A 276 13.13 -0.81 11.40
CA VAL A 276 13.86 0.35 10.88
C VAL A 276 14.69 1.03 11.98
N PRO A 277 15.89 1.55 11.67
CA PRO A 277 16.70 2.27 12.66
C PRO A 277 16.03 3.56 13.13
N ARG A 278 16.05 3.80 14.45
CA ARG A 278 15.41 4.97 15.08
C ARG A 278 16.08 6.31 14.75
N GLN A 279 17.29 6.28 14.17
CA GLN A 279 18.04 7.47 13.78
C GLN A 279 17.38 8.20 12.60
N LEU A 280 16.55 7.52 11.81
CA LEU A 280 15.79 8.14 10.73
C LEU A 280 14.52 8.75 11.32
N SER A 281 14.30 10.05 11.13
CA SER A 281 13.19 10.78 11.76
C SER A 281 11.80 10.21 11.42
N TRP A 282 11.61 9.72 10.20
CA TRP A 282 10.35 9.11 9.75
C TRP A 282 10.11 7.72 10.34
N SER A 283 11.12 7.08 10.94
CA SER A 283 11.01 5.70 11.44
C SER A 283 9.94 5.57 12.54
N THR A 284 9.81 6.58 13.40
CA THR A 284 8.87 6.57 14.53
C THR A 284 7.41 6.57 14.06
N PRO A 285 6.94 7.53 13.23
CA PRO A 285 5.56 7.50 12.75
C PRO A 285 5.26 6.29 11.86
N VAL A 286 6.21 5.85 11.03
CA VAL A 286 6.02 4.67 10.17
C VAL A 286 5.92 3.38 10.99
N THR A 287 6.76 3.21 12.02
CA THR A 287 6.69 2.05 12.93
C THR A 287 5.40 2.05 13.72
N SER A 288 4.98 3.21 14.23
CA SER A 288 3.69 3.36 14.93
C SER A 288 2.50 2.97 14.03
N LEU A 289 2.53 3.38 12.76
CA LEU A 289 1.54 2.97 11.77
C LEU A 289 1.54 1.46 11.54
N HIS A 290 2.72 0.87 11.33
CA HIS A 290 2.88 -0.58 11.16
C HIS A 290 2.29 -1.34 12.36
N GLU A 291 2.61 -0.92 13.59
CA GLU A 291 2.08 -1.52 14.82
C GLU A 291 0.56 -1.38 14.90
N ARG A 292 0.01 -0.20 14.60
CA ARG A 292 -1.44 0.05 14.66
C ARG A 292 -2.22 -0.79 13.64
N ILE A 293 -1.73 -0.92 12.42
CA ILE A 293 -2.33 -1.79 11.38
C ILE A 293 -2.25 -3.26 11.81
N THR A 294 -1.11 -3.67 12.39
CA THR A 294 -0.92 -5.03 12.92
C THR A 294 -1.90 -5.36 14.06
N GLU A 295 -2.14 -4.42 14.96
CA GLU A 295 -3.14 -4.62 16.01
C GLU A 295 -4.57 -4.68 15.46
N GLU A 296 -4.87 -3.89 14.42
CA GLU A 296 -6.16 -3.94 13.76
C GLU A 296 -6.36 -5.25 12.98
N SER A 297 -5.30 -5.82 12.41
CA SER A 297 -5.37 -7.12 11.73
C SER A 297 -5.68 -8.24 12.72
N LYS A 298 -5.03 -8.27 13.89
CA LYS A 298 -5.28 -9.27 14.94
C LYS A 298 -6.72 -9.26 15.45
N LYS A 299 -7.33 -8.07 15.60
CA LYS A 299 -8.76 -7.96 15.99
C LYS A 299 -9.70 -8.58 14.95
N ARG A 300 -9.29 -8.61 13.67
CA ARG A 300 -10.12 -9.00 12.52
C ARG A 300 -9.78 -10.37 11.95
N GLU A 301 -8.72 -11.02 12.42
CA GLU A 301 -8.18 -12.30 11.91
C GLU A 301 -9.05 -13.53 12.21
N ARG A 302 -10.39 -13.40 12.29
CA ARG A 302 -11.29 -14.56 12.20
C ARG A 302 -11.26 -15.11 10.78
N GLN A 303 -10.15 -15.75 10.41
CA GLN A 303 -9.71 -16.51 9.22
C GLN A 303 -10.15 -16.08 7.80
N ASN A 304 -11.25 -15.37 7.61
CA ASN A 304 -11.88 -15.07 6.33
C ASN A 304 -12.21 -13.58 6.16
N SER A 305 -11.47 -12.67 6.81
CA SER A 305 -11.71 -11.22 6.65
C SER A 305 -11.39 -10.81 5.22
N ASN A 306 -12.20 -9.98 4.57
CA ASN A 306 -11.99 -9.56 3.18
C ASN A 306 -11.02 -8.37 3.00
N GLY A 307 -10.32 -7.97 4.06
CA GLY A 307 -9.46 -6.79 4.08
C GLY A 307 -9.68 -6.01 5.36
N LEU A 308 -8.77 -5.08 5.64
CA LEU A 308 -8.86 -4.22 6.81
C LEU A 308 -9.56 -2.88 6.51
N LEU A 309 -9.98 -2.62 5.27
CA LEU A 309 -10.80 -1.45 4.96
C LEU A 309 -12.01 -1.40 5.89
N LYS A 310 -12.22 -0.22 6.50
CA LYS A 310 -13.32 0.03 7.43
C LYS A 310 -14.67 -0.29 6.80
N GLU A 311 -14.87 0.13 5.56
CA GLU A 311 -16.12 -0.04 4.80
C GLU A 311 -16.41 -1.52 4.53
N ILE A 312 -15.38 -2.34 4.25
CA ILE A 312 -15.55 -3.80 4.07
C ILE A 312 -16.09 -4.42 5.36
N TYR A 313 -15.52 -4.06 6.50
CA TYR A 313 -15.98 -4.57 7.80
C TYR A 313 -17.40 -4.12 8.14
N GLN A 314 -17.76 -2.88 7.81
CA GLN A 314 -19.14 -2.40 7.97
C GLN A 314 -20.13 -3.17 7.09
N VAL A 315 -19.75 -3.54 5.86
CA VAL A 315 -20.55 -4.45 5.02
C VAL A 315 -20.67 -5.82 5.66
N GLU A 316 -19.58 -6.43 6.13
CA GLU A 316 -19.61 -7.76 6.76
C GLU A 316 -20.56 -7.80 7.96
N ILE A 317 -20.51 -6.80 8.84
CA ILE A 317 -21.41 -6.74 10.00
C ILE A 317 -22.85 -6.48 9.58
N SER A 318 -23.08 -5.46 8.76
CA SER A 318 -24.44 -5.00 8.45
C SER A 318 -25.18 -6.04 7.60
N SER A 319 -24.49 -6.67 6.64
CA SER A 319 -25.06 -7.76 5.82
C SER A 319 -25.42 -9.00 6.64
N ARG A 320 -24.58 -9.41 7.61
CA ARG A 320 -24.88 -10.52 8.52
C ARG A 320 -26.10 -10.21 9.38
N ARG A 321 -26.11 -9.05 10.04
CA ARG A 321 -27.28 -8.60 10.84
C ARG A 321 -28.56 -8.57 10.01
N LEU A 322 -28.50 -8.06 8.78
CA LEU A 322 -29.68 -8.01 7.91
C LEU A 322 -30.13 -9.41 7.47
N THR A 323 -29.19 -10.33 7.26
CA THR A 323 -29.50 -11.74 6.97
C THR A 323 -30.25 -12.37 8.14
N ASP A 324 -29.79 -12.17 9.38
CA ASP A 324 -30.46 -12.68 10.59
C ASP A 324 -31.89 -12.10 10.75
N LEU A 325 -32.08 -10.82 10.43
CA LEU A 325 -33.40 -10.18 10.45
C LEU A 325 -34.34 -10.74 9.37
N ILE A 326 -33.81 -11.02 8.19
CA ILE A 326 -34.58 -11.63 7.11
C ILE A 326 -34.90 -13.11 7.42
N ASP A 327 -34.04 -13.79 8.17
CA ASP A 327 -34.21 -15.19 8.57
C ASP A 327 -35.22 -15.37 9.69
N SER A 328 -35.33 -14.39 10.59
CA SER A 328 -36.26 -14.40 11.72
C SER A 328 -37.63 -13.76 11.43
N ALA A 329 -37.82 -13.18 10.25
CA ALA A 329 -39.04 -12.47 9.88
C ALA A 329 -40.27 -13.40 9.79
N GLN A 330 -41.39 -12.95 10.36
CA GLN A 330 -42.70 -13.58 10.22
C GLN A 330 -43.68 -12.53 9.70
N PHE A 331 -44.48 -12.87 8.69
CA PHE A 331 -45.40 -11.93 8.05
C PHE A 331 -46.82 -12.05 8.60
N PRO A 332 -47.53 -10.93 8.84
CA PRO A 332 -47.07 -9.55 8.65
C PRO A 332 -45.99 -9.13 9.66
N LEU A 333 -45.02 -8.32 9.22
CA LEU A 333 -43.92 -7.87 10.08
C LEU A 333 -44.45 -7.05 11.26
N ALA A 334 -43.87 -7.28 12.43
CA ALA A 334 -44.07 -6.44 13.58
C ALA A 334 -43.38 -5.07 13.40
N ASP A 335 -43.92 -4.03 14.04
CA ASP A 335 -43.43 -2.65 13.87
C ASP A 335 -41.97 -2.49 14.32
N ASP A 336 -41.55 -3.22 15.36
CA ASP A 336 -40.16 -3.27 15.84
C ASP A 336 -39.22 -3.85 14.76
N GLN A 337 -39.56 -5.00 14.18
CA GLN A 337 -38.78 -5.61 13.10
C GLN A 337 -38.69 -4.69 11.88
N LYS A 338 -39.78 -4.00 11.55
CA LYS A 338 -39.79 -3.02 10.45
C LYS A 338 -38.79 -1.89 10.72
N THR A 339 -38.79 -1.31 11.91
CA THR A 339 -37.84 -0.24 12.27
C THR A 339 -36.39 -0.71 12.28
N GLU A 340 -36.14 -1.96 12.68
CA GLU A 340 -34.79 -2.54 12.71
C GLU A 340 -34.26 -2.78 11.28
N VAL A 341 -35.10 -3.31 10.39
CA VAL A 341 -34.77 -3.49 8.96
C VAL A 341 -34.50 -2.14 8.31
N GLU A 342 -35.35 -1.14 8.52
CA GLU A 342 -35.14 0.23 8.00
C GLU A 342 -33.81 0.81 8.49
N ARG A 343 -33.50 0.66 9.78
CA ARG A 343 -32.24 1.12 10.37
C ARG A 343 -31.03 0.42 9.73
N ASN A 344 -31.07 -0.90 9.56
CA ASN A 344 -29.95 -1.65 8.99
C ASN A 344 -29.76 -1.34 7.49
N VAL A 345 -30.85 -1.21 6.74
CA VAL A 345 -30.81 -0.77 5.33
C VAL A 345 -30.18 0.62 5.19
N MET A 346 -30.48 1.55 6.11
CA MET A 346 -29.82 2.86 6.14
C MET A 346 -28.32 2.76 6.43
N GLU A 347 -27.89 1.86 7.32
CA GLU A 347 -26.47 1.62 7.60
C GLU A 347 -25.75 1.05 6.36
N LEU A 348 -26.31 0.02 5.73
CA LEU A 348 -25.80 -0.54 4.47
C LEU A 348 -25.75 0.49 3.34
N MET A 349 -26.75 1.36 3.26
CA MET A 349 -26.78 2.43 2.27
C MET A 349 -25.55 3.34 2.44
N ARG A 350 -25.27 3.83 3.65
CA ARG A 350 -24.09 4.69 3.91
C ARG A 350 -22.79 4.05 3.45
N VAL A 351 -22.62 2.74 3.68
CA VAL A 351 -21.43 2.02 3.24
C VAL A 351 -21.38 1.85 1.72
N CYS A 352 -22.52 1.56 1.09
CA CYS A 352 -22.66 1.51 -0.36
C CYS A 352 -22.30 2.86 -1.02
N GLU A 353 -22.70 3.98 -0.41
CA GLU A 353 -22.32 5.32 -0.88
C GLU A 353 -20.82 5.58 -0.73
N ALA A 354 -20.21 5.11 0.38
CA ALA A 354 -18.77 5.20 0.57
C ALA A 354 -18.01 4.42 -0.51
N PHE A 355 -18.45 3.21 -0.86
CA PHE A 355 -17.86 2.47 -1.98
C PHE A 355 -18.09 3.16 -3.32
N ARG A 356 -19.30 3.61 -3.60
CA ARG A 356 -19.64 4.29 -4.86
C ARG A 356 -18.79 5.54 -5.08
N ASN A 357 -18.63 6.36 -4.04
CA ASN A 357 -17.88 7.60 -4.13
C ASN A 357 -16.36 7.39 -4.02
N GLY A 358 -15.93 6.37 -3.28
CA GLY A 358 -14.52 6.13 -2.95
C GLY A 358 -13.77 5.18 -3.88
N SER A 359 -14.44 4.23 -4.55
CA SER A 359 -13.77 3.20 -5.38
C SER A 359 -13.07 3.79 -6.59
N ASP A 360 -13.71 4.73 -7.31
CA ASP A 360 -13.12 5.34 -8.51
C ASP A 360 -11.93 6.25 -8.20
N PRO A 361 -11.96 7.14 -7.19
CA PRO A 361 -10.76 7.85 -6.74
C PRO A 361 -9.65 6.91 -6.28
N LEU A 362 -9.99 5.84 -5.54
CA LEU A 362 -9.01 4.88 -5.07
C LEU A 362 -8.32 4.14 -6.25
N GLU A 363 -9.07 3.64 -7.23
CA GLU A 363 -8.49 3.02 -8.43
C GLU A 363 -7.61 4.02 -9.20
N ARG A 364 -8.06 5.27 -9.34
CA ARG A 364 -7.27 6.33 -10.00
C ARG A 364 -5.92 6.55 -9.30
N GLN A 365 -5.91 6.59 -7.97
CA GLN A 365 -4.67 6.75 -7.21
C GLN A 365 -3.76 5.52 -7.27
N VAL A 366 -4.32 4.30 -7.21
CA VAL A 366 -3.51 3.07 -7.41
C VAL A 366 -2.86 3.07 -8.79
N ARG A 367 -3.59 3.50 -9.83
CA ARG A 367 -3.04 3.66 -11.18
C ARG A 367 -1.98 4.75 -11.24
N GLU A 368 -2.16 5.86 -10.52
CA GLU A 368 -1.15 6.91 -10.44
C GLU A 368 0.12 6.40 -9.75
N VAL A 369 0.01 5.70 -8.62
CA VAL A 369 1.13 5.01 -7.96
C VAL A 369 1.88 4.11 -8.93
N PHE A 370 1.15 3.26 -9.68
CA PHE A 370 1.73 2.42 -10.73
C PHE A 370 2.53 3.25 -11.75
N GLN A 371 1.94 4.34 -12.25
CA GLN A 371 2.58 5.22 -13.23
C GLN A 371 3.82 5.91 -12.69
N LYS A 372 3.81 6.40 -11.44
CA LYS A 372 4.97 7.06 -10.82
C LYS A 372 6.12 6.08 -10.57
N ILE A 373 5.82 4.85 -10.13
CA ILE A 373 6.81 3.77 -9.98
C ILE A 373 7.40 3.43 -11.36
N MET A 374 6.55 3.23 -12.38
CA MET A 374 6.99 2.94 -13.74
C MET A 374 7.89 4.04 -14.31
N ALA A 375 7.47 5.31 -14.21
CA ALA A 375 8.24 6.44 -14.73
C ALA A 375 9.62 6.55 -14.07
N CYS A 376 9.67 6.45 -12.74
CA CYS A 376 10.93 6.46 -11.99
C CYS A 376 11.85 5.30 -12.40
N ARG A 377 11.28 4.11 -12.61
CA ARG A 377 12.03 2.92 -13.02
C ARG A 377 12.57 3.04 -14.44
N THR A 378 11.73 3.42 -15.41
CA THR A 378 12.14 3.53 -16.82
C THR A 378 13.28 4.53 -16.96
N GLU A 379 13.11 5.74 -16.41
CA GLU A 379 14.15 6.77 -16.50
C GLU A 379 15.43 6.37 -15.77
N GLY A 380 15.31 5.77 -14.59
CA GLY A 380 16.48 5.29 -13.84
C GLY A 380 17.25 4.19 -14.56
N LEU A 381 16.55 3.27 -15.26
CA LEU A 381 17.19 2.23 -16.06
C LEU A 381 17.84 2.79 -17.32
N ASP A 382 17.28 3.84 -17.93
CA ASP A 382 17.92 4.52 -19.06
C ASP A 382 19.29 5.09 -18.65
N TYR A 383 19.40 5.66 -17.43
CA TYR A 383 20.67 6.16 -16.91
C TYR A 383 21.68 5.04 -16.59
N LEU A 384 21.22 3.93 -16.01
CA LEU A 384 22.09 2.78 -15.71
C LEU A 384 22.52 2.00 -16.95
N GLY A 385 21.69 2.00 -18.00
CA GLY A 385 21.92 1.28 -19.25
C GLY A 385 22.73 2.06 -20.28
N THR A 386 22.85 3.39 -20.14
CA THR A 386 23.71 4.18 -21.01
C THR A 386 25.17 3.80 -20.69
N PRO A 387 25.89 3.09 -21.57
CA PRO A 387 27.33 2.93 -21.37
C PRO A 387 27.89 4.35 -21.30
N SER A 388 28.63 4.66 -20.22
CA SER A 388 29.46 5.85 -20.17
C SER A 388 30.44 5.74 -21.34
N HIS A 389 30.04 6.22 -22.51
CA HIS A 389 30.88 6.33 -23.68
C HIS A 389 32.04 7.20 -23.24
N THR A 390 33.12 6.51 -22.92
CA THR A 390 34.38 7.09 -22.53
C THR A 390 34.93 7.62 -23.85
N GLU A 391 34.66 8.90 -24.12
CA GLU A 391 35.52 9.68 -25.00
C GLU A 391 36.87 9.72 -24.28
N GLN A 392 37.77 8.82 -24.70
CA GLN A 392 39.21 9.01 -24.58
C GLN A 392 39.72 9.58 -25.90
#